data_AF-A0A5C4NQW8-F1
#
_entry.id   AF-A0A5C4NQW8-F1
#
_cell.length_a   1.000
_cell.length_b   1.000
_cell.length_c   1.000
_cell.angle_alpha   90.00
_cell.angle_beta   90.00
_cell.angle_gamma   90.00
#
_symmetry.space_group_name_H-M   'P 1'
#
loop_
_entity.id
_entity.type
_entity.pdbx_description
1 polymer ?
#
loop_
_entity_poly.entity_id
_entity_poly.type
_entity_poly.pdbx_seq_one_letter_code
_entity_poly.pdbx_strand_id
1 'polypeptide(L)'
;MKPLALLALAIAATTMQPTAATPLSCPQATPSTWNLPAARLDSVRVLSYPANQPPVDGGALPILAPIREWTRAGTLYQRWNINFDAPHYLFQVDCLYAGTERYLRMDLPGVKQCTAAIQQRTKIISFQCR
;
A
#
# COMPACT_ATOMS: atom_id res chain seq x y z
N MET A 1 -34.39 3.24 62.01
CA MET A 1 -34.26 2.96 60.56
C MET A 1 -33.00 3.67 60.08
N LYS A 2 -32.00 2.94 59.55
CA LYS A 2 -30.66 3.47 59.22
C LYS A 2 -30.37 3.10 57.76
N PRO A 3 -30.07 4.04 56.85
CA PRO A 3 -29.75 3.66 55.49
C PRO A 3 -28.27 3.30 55.38
N LEU A 4 -28.00 2.16 54.76
CA LEU A 4 -26.68 1.72 54.31
C LEU A 4 -26.29 2.52 53.07
N ALA A 5 -25.16 3.22 53.12
CA ALA A 5 -24.55 3.88 51.98
C ALA A 5 -23.70 2.87 51.20
N LEU A 6 -24.06 2.61 49.95
CA LEU A 6 -23.29 1.81 49.00
C LEU A 6 -22.28 2.72 48.28
N LEU A 7 -20.98 2.50 48.53
CA LEU A 7 -19.90 3.10 47.76
C LEU A 7 -19.78 2.38 46.40
N ALA A 8 -19.96 3.13 45.31
CA ALA A 8 -19.68 2.65 43.96
C ALA A 8 -18.19 2.87 43.62
N LEU A 9 -17.45 1.78 43.37
CA LEU A 9 -16.11 1.85 42.77
C LEU A 9 -16.25 2.08 41.25
N ALA A 10 -15.78 3.22 40.76
CA ALA A 10 -15.66 3.48 39.33
C ALA A 10 -14.34 2.90 38.81
N ILE A 11 -14.42 1.87 37.97
CA ILE A 11 -13.28 1.29 37.25
C ILE A 11 -13.04 2.18 36.03
N ALA A 12 -11.93 2.91 36.00
CA ALA A 12 -11.52 3.70 34.85
C ALA A 12 -11.08 2.76 33.72
N ALA A 13 -11.90 2.64 32.68
CA ALA A 13 -11.54 1.92 31.47
C ALA A 13 -10.56 2.77 30.65
N THR A 14 -9.31 2.32 30.55
CA THR A 14 -8.35 2.84 29.57
C THR A 14 -8.77 2.37 28.19
N THR A 15 -9.36 3.25 27.39
CA THR A 15 -9.63 2.98 25.98
C THR A 15 -8.30 2.89 25.23
N MET A 16 -7.86 1.68 24.86
CA MET A 16 -6.80 1.52 23.85
C MET A 16 -7.32 2.13 22.54
N GLN A 17 -6.77 3.29 22.17
CA GLN A 17 -7.03 3.88 20.86
C GLN A 17 -6.39 3.00 19.78
N PRO A 18 -7.11 2.61 18.72
CA PRO A 18 -6.51 1.91 17.60
C PRO A 18 -5.44 2.78 16.96
N THR A 19 -4.20 2.29 16.91
CA THR A 19 -3.14 2.91 16.10
C THR A 19 -3.58 2.89 14.65
N ALA A 20 -3.75 4.06 14.04
CA ALA A 20 -4.05 4.17 12.61
C ALA A 20 -2.93 3.45 11.84
N ALA A 21 -3.31 2.48 11.00
CA ALA A 21 -2.35 1.77 10.16
C ALA A 21 -1.64 2.78 9.25
N THR A 22 -0.32 2.78 9.28
CA THR A 22 0.49 3.64 8.41
C THR A 22 0.11 3.38 6.95
N PRO A 23 -0.20 4.41 6.14
CA PRO A 23 -0.52 4.20 4.73
C PRO A 23 0.67 3.53 4.04
N LEU A 24 0.39 2.44 3.34
CA LEU A 24 1.41 1.67 2.63
C LEU A 24 1.86 2.45 1.39
N SER A 25 3.17 2.64 1.25
CA SER A 25 3.74 3.47 0.18
C SER A 25 5.04 2.90 -0.36
N CYS A 26 5.31 3.15 -1.65
CA CYS A 26 6.61 2.81 -2.23
C CYS A 26 7.69 3.79 -1.75
N PRO A 27 8.79 3.31 -1.14
CA PRO A 27 9.90 4.17 -0.75
C PRO A 27 10.50 4.89 -1.96
N GLN A 28 10.86 6.16 -1.80
CA GLN A 28 11.44 6.97 -2.86
C GLN A 28 12.86 6.53 -3.27
N ALA A 29 13.58 5.86 -2.37
CA ALA A 29 14.90 5.30 -2.58
C ALA A 29 14.89 3.78 -2.37
N THR A 30 15.84 3.08 -2.98
CA THR A 30 16.02 1.63 -2.77
C THR A 30 16.31 1.31 -1.30
N PRO A 31 15.93 0.11 -0.82
CA PRO A 31 16.37 -0.39 0.48
C PRO A 31 17.89 -0.32 0.62
N SER A 32 18.38 0.14 1.78
CA SER A 32 19.83 0.27 2.05
C SER A 32 20.57 -1.06 1.93
N THR A 33 19.89 -2.17 2.25
CA THR A 33 20.42 -3.54 2.14
C THR A 33 20.76 -3.96 0.70
N TRP A 34 20.33 -3.20 -0.31
CA TRP A 34 20.66 -3.51 -1.70
C TRP A 34 22.05 -3.03 -2.10
N ASN A 35 22.70 -2.16 -1.31
CA ASN A 35 24.03 -1.60 -1.58
C ASN A 35 24.17 -1.01 -3.00
N LEU A 36 23.12 -0.37 -3.49
CA LEU A 36 23.12 0.30 -4.79
C LEU A 36 23.48 1.79 -4.63
N PRO A 37 24.03 2.43 -5.69
CA PRO A 37 24.03 3.89 -5.80
C PRO A 37 22.61 4.42 -5.61
N ALA A 38 22.45 5.71 -5.28
CA ALA A 38 21.17 6.36 -4.93
C ALA A 38 20.09 6.23 -6.04
N ALA A 39 19.50 5.05 -6.13
CA ALA A 39 18.50 4.67 -7.11
C ALA A 39 17.13 5.15 -6.60
N ARG A 40 16.47 5.91 -7.47
CA ARG A 40 15.16 6.50 -7.18
C ARG A 40 14.04 5.63 -7.71
N LEU A 41 12.88 5.73 -7.09
CA LEU A 41 11.65 5.13 -7.61
C LEU A 41 11.39 5.63 -9.03
N ASP A 42 11.19 4.69 -9.95
CA ASP A 42 11.06 4.94 -11.39
C ASP A 42 9.71 4.51 -11.97
N SER A 43 9.07 3.50 -11.38
CA SER A 43 7.71 3.11 -11.70
C SER A 43 7.11 2.22 -10.60
N VAL A 44 5.81 1.97 -10.71
CA VAL A 44 5.10 0.98 -9.89
C VAL A 44 4.30 0.04 -10.78
N ARG A 45 4.19 -1.22 -10.37
CA ARG A 45 3.26 -2.19 -10.96
C ARG A 45 2.34 -2.70 -9.87
N VAL A 46 1.04 -2.42 -9.98
CA VAL A 46 0.04 -3.07 -9.12
C VAL A 46 -0.30 -4.41 -9.73
N LEU A 47 -0.33 -5.45 -8.91
CA LEU A 47 -0.44 -6.84 -9.33
C LEU A 47 -1.66 -7.47 -8.69
N SER A 48 -2.32 -8.37 -9.41
CA SER A 48 -3.43 -9.14 -8.87
C SER A 48 -3.54 -10.52 -9.51
N TYR A 49 -3.83 -11.53 -8.70
CA TYR A 49 -4.02 -12.90 -9.15
C TYR A 49 -4.95 -13.67 -8.20
N PRO A 50 -5.64 -14.73 -8.68
CA PRO A 50 -6.50 -15.54 -7.83
C PRO A 50 -5.72 -16.21 -6.71
N ALA A 51 -6.23 -16.15 -5.48
CA ALA A 51 -5.56 -16.69 -4.30
C ALA A 51 -5.37 -18.22 -4.36
N ASN A 52 -6.26 -18.93 -5.05
CA ASN A 52 -6.21 -20.37 -5.25
C ASN A 52 -5.41 -20.80 -6.49
N GLN A 53 -4.91 -19.85 -7.28
CA GLN A 53 -4.10 -20.09 -8.47
C GLN A 53 -2.92 -19.12 -8.47
N PRO A 54 -1.98 -19.28 -7.50
CA PRO A 54 -0.77 -18.47 -7.52
C PRO A 54 -0.02 -18.72 -8.84
N PRO A 55 0.59 -17.67 -9.43
CA PRO A 55 1.43 -17.85 -10.60
C PRO A 55 2.56 -18.84 -10.33
N VAL A 56 3.00 -19.52 -11.39
CA VAL A 56 4.13 -20.45 -11.33
C VAL A 56 5.36 -19.76 -10.75
N ASP A 57 6.16 -20.51 -9.98
CA ASP A 57 7.38 -19.97 -9.38
C ASP A 57 8.31 -19.35 -10.44
N GLY A 58 8.76 -18.13 -10.16
CA GLY A 58 9.58 -17.35 -11.10
C GLY A 58 8.83 -16.74 -12.29
N GLY A 59 7.52 -16.99 -12.42
CA GLY A 59 6.66 -16.38 -13.43
C GLY A 59 6.37 -14.90 -13.17
N ALA A 60 6.07 -14.15 -14.23
CA ALA A 60 5.62 -12.77 -14.11
C ALA A 60 4.21 -12.74 -13.50
N LEU A 61 4.02 -11.93 -12.45
CA LEU A 61 2.69 -11.74 -11.87
C LEU A 61 1.83 -10.88 -12.80
N PRO A 62 0.51 -11.16 -12.94
CA PRO A 62 -0.36 -10.34 -13.76
C PRO A 62 -0.47 -8.90 -13.25
N ILE A 63 -0.32 -7.94 -14.15
CA ILE A 63 -0.43 -6.51 -13.85
C ILE A 63 -1.91 -6.11 -13.86
N LEU A 64 -2.35 -5.49 -12.77
CA LEU A 64 -3.66 -4.88 -12.66
C LEU A 64 -3.63 -3.47 -13.24
N ALA A 65 -4.43 -3.22 -14.27
CA ALA A 65 -4.58 -1.89 -14.86
C ALA A 65 -5.30 -0.92 -13.89
N PRO A 66 -5.00 0.39 -13.92
CA PRO A 66 -5.73 1.36 -13.12
C PRO A 66 -7.17 1.47 -13.59
N ILE A 67 -8.11 1.59 -12.64
CA ILE A 67 -9.53 1.82 -12.93
C ILE A 67 -9.82 3.27 -13.35
N ARG A 68 -8.88 4.17 -13.09
CA ARG A 68 -8.96 5.57 -13.49
C ARG A 68 -7.57 6.12 -13.68
N GLU A 69 -7.41 6.86 -14.77
CA GLU A 69 -6.23 7.64 -15.08
C GLU A 69 -6.66 9.07 -15.44
N TRP A 70 -5.93 10.07 -14.94
CA TRP A 70 -6.19 11.48 -15.27
C TRP A 70 -4.94 12.34 -15.09
N THR A 71 -4.89 13.48 -15.78
CA THR A 71 -3.82 14.45 -15.62
C THR A 71 -4.33 15.73 -14.96
N ARG A 72 -3.58 16.26 -14.00
CA ARG A 72 -3.85 17.56 -13.38
C ARG A 72 -2.52 18.25 -13.07
N ALA A 73 -2.38 19.51 -13.49
CA ALA A 73 -1.19 20.34 -13.23
C ALA A 73 0.15 19.67 -13.64
N GLY A 74 0.15 18.92 -14.74
CA GLY A 74 1.33 18.20 -15.23
C GLY A 74 1.70 16.93 -14.45
N THR A 75 0.83 16.50 -13.53
CA THR A 75 0.93 15.21 -12.84
C THR A 75 -0.07 14.23 -13.44
N LEU A 76 0.41 13.07 -13.87
CA LEU A 76 -0.43 11.92 -14.21
C LEU A 76 -0.79 11.17 -12.94
N TYR A 77 -2.08 10.96 -12.70
CA TYR A 77 -2.59 10.18 -11.59
C TYR A 77 -3.21 8.90 -12.11
N GLN A 78 -2.92 7.80 -11.43
CA GLN A 78 -3.52 6.49 -11.68
C GLN A 78 -4.10 5.97 -10.38
N ARG A 79 -5.28 5.34 -10.44
CA ARG A 79 -5.98 4.81 -9.26
C ARG A 79 -6.42 3.37 -9.49
N TRP A 80 -6.28 2.57 -8.45
CA TRP A 80 -6.74 1.18 -8.38
C TRP A 80 -7.71 1.00 -7.22
N ASN A 81 -8.74 0.17 -7.43
CA ASN A 81 -9.47 -0.45 -6.33
C ASN A 81 -8.74 -1.73 -5.95
N ILE A 82 -8.57 -1.95 -4.65
CA ILE A 82 -7.80 -3.06 -4.10
C ILE A 82 -8.69 -3.84 -3.13
N ASN A 83 -8.47 -5.16 -3.03
CA ASN A 83 -9.22 -6.06 -2.15
C ASN A 83 -10.75 -5.99 -2.34
N PHE A 84 -11.23 -5.58 -3.52
CA PHE A 84 -12.66 -5.50 -3.82
C PHE A 84 -13.30 -6.90 -3.89
N ASP A 85 -12.52 -7.90 -4.28
CA ASP A 85 -12.90 -9.32 -4.33
C ASP A 85 -12.13 -10.18 -3.31
N ALA A 86 -11.65 -9.58 -2.21
CA ALA A 86 -11.04 -10.36 -1.15
C ALA A 86 -12.07 -11.33 -0.52
N PRO A 87 -11.68 -12.59 -0.20
CA PRO A 87 -10.32 -13.15 -0.21
C PRO A 87 -9.94 -13.88 -1.51
N HIS A 88 -10.73 -13.78 -2.58
CA HIS A 88 -10.54 -14.56 -3.81
C HIS A 88 -9.34 -14.13 -4.64
N TYR A 89 -8.93 -12.87 -4.52
CA TYR A 89 -7.73 -12.32 -5.16
C TYR A 89 -6.73 -11.80 -4.14
N LEU A 90 -5.46 -12.00 -4.45
CA LEU A 90 -4.35 -11.34 -3.76
C LEU A 90 -3.94 -10.10 -4.54
N PHE A 91 -3.45 -9.10 -3.82
CA PHE A 91 -3.01 -7.82 -4.37
C PHE A 91 -1.63 -7.46 -3.82
N GLN A 92 -0.75 -7.05 -4.73
CA GLN A 92 0.62 -6.69 -4.42
C GLN A 92 1.01 -5.44 -5.22
N VAL A 93 2.12 -4.82 -4.82
CA VAL A 93 2.78 -3.77 -5.61
C VAL A 93 4.26 -4.08 -5.73
N ASP A 94 4.79 -3.94 -6.94
CA ASP A 94 6.23 -3.82 -7.17
C ASP A 94 6.60 -2.34 -7.25
N CYS A 95 7.52 -1.91 -6.40
CA CYS A 95 8.21 -0.63 -6.51
C CYS A 95 9.50 -0.85 -7.33
N LEU A 96 9.57 -0.23 -8.50
CA LEU A 96 10.70 -0.38 -9.43
C LEU A 96 11.62 0.83 -9.32
N TYR A 97 12.93 0.58 -9.34
CA TYR A 97 13.94 1.60 -9.12
C TYR A 97 14.84 1.75 -10.33
N ALA A 98 15.21 2.99 -10.65
CA ALA A 98 16.07 3.29 -11.79
C ALA A 98 17.47 2.66 -11.60
N GLY A 99 18.02 2.09 -12.67
CA GLY A 99 19.38 1.53 -12.67
C GLY A 99 19.50 0.13 -12.06
N THR A 100 18.38 -0.56 -11.80
CA THR A 100 18.39 -1.95 -11.35
C THR A 100 17.16 -2.72 -11.84
N GLU A 101 17.30 -4.04 -12.04
CA GLU A 101 16.18 -4.94 -12.29
C GLU A 101 15.51 -5.41 -10.99
N ARG A 102 16.10 -5.09 -9.83
CA ARG A 102 15.53 -5.41 -8.53
C ARG A 102 14.30 -4.53 -8.27
N TYR A 103 13.29 -5.13 -7.65
CA TYR A 103 12.07 -4.44 -7.24
C TYR A 103 11.75 -4.79 -5.78
N LEU A 104 11.11 -3.85 -5.09
CA LEU A 104 10.57 -4.11 -3.76
C LEU A 104 9.11 -4.52 -3.93
N ARG A 105 8.81 -5.79 -3.63
CA ARG A 105 7.44 -6.29 -3.61
C ARG A 105 6.84 -6.13 -2.23
N MET A 106 5.63 -5.58 -2.16
CA MET A 106 4.86 -5.45 -0.93
C MET A 106 3.46 -6.02 -1.14
N ASP A 107 2.99 -6.79 -0.16
CA ASP A 107 1.59 -7.18 -0.08
C ASP A 107 0.72 -5.98 0.26
N LEU A 108 -0.52 -5.99 -0.22
CA LEU A 108 -1.49 -4.93 0.02
C LEU A 108 -2.66 -5.41 0.90
N PRO A 109 -2.44 -5.96 2.11
CA PRO A 109 -3.51 -6.48 2.94
C PRO A 109 -4.36 -5.34 3.49
N GLY A 110 -5.68 -5.47 3.44
CA GLY A 110 -6.62 -4.56 4.09
C GLY A 110 -6.69 -3.14 3.50
N VAL A 111 -5.95 -2.83 2.43
CA VAL A 111 -6.09 -1.55 1.71
C VAL A 111 -7.25 -1.64 0.72
N LYS A 112 -7.96 -0.53 0.51
CA LYS A 112 -9.11 -0.46 -0.41
C LYS A 112 -8.76 0.24 -1.71
N GLN A 113 -7.77 1.11 -1.67
CA GLN A 113 -7.43 1.94 -2.81
C GLN A 113 -5.95 2.27 -2.81
N CYS A 114 -5.34 2.24 -3.99
CA CYS A 114 -4.02 2.80 -4.22
C CYS A 114 -4.05 3.89 -5.28
N THR A 115 -3.15 4.85 -5.15
CA THR A 115 -2.98 5.95 -6.11
C THR A 115 -1.49 6.13 -6.40
N ALA A 116 -1.14 6.20 -7.69
CA ALA A 116 0.15 6.68 -8.16
C ALA A 116 0.01 8.13 -8.65
N ALA A 117 1.02 8.95 -8.39
CA ALA A 117 1.15 10.30 -8.94
C ALA A 117 2.53 10.43 -9.58
N ILE A 118 2.55 10.76 -10.87
CA ILE A 118 3.74 10.79 -11.72
C ILE A 118 3.88 12.20 -12.27
N GLN A 119 4.85 12.96 -11.78
CA GLN A 119 5.10 14.30 -12.27
C GLN A 119 5.76 14.24 -13.64
N GLN A 120 5.07 14.66 -14.69
CA GLN A 120 5.48 14.38 -16.08
C GLN A 120 6.81 15.06 -16.46
N ARG A 121 7.10 16.23 -15.89
CA ARG A 121 8.34 17.00 -16.14
C ARG A 121 9.55 16.43 -15.43
N THR A 122 9.43 16.17 -14.13
CA THR A 122 10.56 15.72 -13.28
C THR A 122 10.69 14.20 -13.22
N LYS A 123 9.66 13.47 -13.70
CA LYS A 123 9.51 12.02 -13.57
C LYS A 123 9.53 11.52 -12.13
N ILE A 124 9.22 12.39 -11.15
CA ILE A 124 9.06 12.00 -9.75
C ILE A 124 7.77 11.21 -9.62
N ILE A 125 7.84 10.07 -8.94
CA ILE A 125 6.71 9.17 -8.72
C ILE A 125 6.45 9.04 -7.23
N SER A 126 5.19 9.13 -6.82
CA SER A 126 4.74 8.68 -5.51
C SER A 126 3.63 7.65 -5.66
N PHE A 127 3.59 6.71 -4.74
CA PHE A 127 2.55 5.69 -4.67
C PHE A 127 2.13 5.49 -3.22
N GLN A 128 0.83 5.48 -2.99
CA GLN A 128 0.24 5.43 -1.66
C GLN A 128 -1.08 4.67 -1.68
N CYS A 129 -1.29 3.83 -0.66
CA CYS A 129 -2.49 3.05 -0.46
C CYS A 129 -3.16 3.39 0.87
N ARG A 130 -4.48 3.22 0.90
CA ARG A 130 -5.36 3.46 2.06
C ARG A 130 -6.51 2.47 2.10
#